data_AF-A0A9W8AHN5-F1
#
_entry.id   AF-A0A9W8AHN5-F1
#
_cell.length_a   1.000
_cell.length_b   1.000
_cell.length_c   1.000
_cell.angle_alpha   90.00
_cell.angle_beta   90.00
_cell.angle_gamma   90.00
#
_symmetry.space_group_name_H-M   'P 1'
#
loop_
_entity.id
_entity.type
_entity.pdbx_description
1 polymer ?
#
loop_
_entity_poly.entity_id
_entity_poly.type
_entity_poly.pdbx_seq_one_letter_code
_entity_poly.pdbx_strand_id
1 'polypeptide(L)'
;MGLLSLGTPLHWNEAKQYVGHVRRNGIEQFLNIYHNAKDRQNDELLWGEEVEYIVVSFDHPHHKARISVRVFEMLEHLQRAEEEANTPEKKAQLQCLWRPEYG
;
A
#
# COMPACT_ATOMS: atom_id res chain seq x y z
N MET A 1 -3.52 2.50 -1.01
CA MET A 1 -2.11 2.01 -1.12
C MET A 1 -1.95 0.93 -2.21
N GLY A 2 -0.92 1.04 -3.07
CA GLY A 2 -0.68 0.20 -4.26
C GLY A 2 -0.23 -1.26 -4.01
N LEU A 3 -0.10 -2.05 -5.09
CA LEU A 3 0.30 -3.46 -5.02
C LEU A 3 1.76 -3.61 -4.57
N LEU A 4 1.96 -4.05 -3.33
CA LEU A 4 3.26 -4.37 -2.74
C LEU A 4 3.47 -5.88 -2.74
N SER A 5 3.36 -6.51 -3.91
CA SER A 5 3.71 -7.92 -4.07
C SER A 5 5.21 -8.08 -4.29
N LEU A 6 5.81 -9.08 -3.64
CA LEU A 6 7.20 -9.46 -3.92
C LEU A 6 7.34 -9.86 -5.40
N GLY A 7 8.33 -9.29 -6.08
CA GLY A 7 8.63 -9.57 -7.48
C GLY A 7 10.05 -9.17 -7.83
N THR A 8 10.47 -9.43 -9.07
CA THR A 8 11.80 -9.06 -9.57
C THR A 8 11.71 -7.71 -10.29
N PRO A 9 12.19 -6.61 -9.70
CA PRO A 9 12.19 -5.32 -10.39
C PRO A 9 13.22 -5.33 -11.53
N LEU A 10 12.88 -4.68 -12.64
CA LEU A 10 13.81 -4.44 -13.74
C LEU A 10 14.57 -3.13 -13.48
N HIS A 11 15.87 -3.09 -13.78
CA HIS A 11 16.58 -1.82 -13.82
C HIS A 11 16.04 -0.94 -14.95
N TRP A 12 16.21 0.38 -14.83
CA TRP A 12 15.65 1.34 -15.79
C TRP A 12 15.99 1.03 -17.25
N ASN A 13 17.24 0.68 -17.55
CA ASN A 13 17.68 0.37 -18.91
C ASN A 13 16.97 -0.85 -19.50
N GLU A 14 16.61 -1.82 -18.67
CA GLU A 14 15.87 -3.01 -19.05
C GLU A 14 14.36 -2.72 -19.14
N ALA A 15 13.82 -1.94 -18.20
CA ALA A 15 12.40 -1.59 -18.14
C ALA A 15 11.96 -0.69 -19.31
N LYS A 16 12.83 0.22 -19.75
CA LYS A 16 12.53 1.26 -20.76
C LYS A 16 12.01 0.68 -22.09
N GLN A 17 12.48 -0.49 -22.50
CA GLN A 17 12.03 -1.14 -23.73
C GLN A 17 10.55 -1.57 -23.67
N TYR A 18 10.00 -1.78 -22.47
CA TYR A 18 8.62 -2.22 -22.24
C TYR A 18 7.61 -1.09 -22.09
N VAL A 19 8.03 0.18 -22.15
CA VAL A 19 7.12 1.35 -21.96
C VAL A 19 5.91 1.30 -22.89
N GLY A 20 6.11 0.90 -24.15
CA GLY A 20 5.02 0.74 -25.11
C GLY A 20 4.05 -0.40 -24.76
N HIS A 21 4.58 -1.51 -24.25
CA HIS A 21 3.79 -2.66 -23.80
C HIS A 21 2.95 -2.30 -22.57
N VAL A 22 3.57 -1.71 -21.53
CA VAL A 22 2.90 -1.28 -20.30
C VAL A 22 1.78 -0.27 -20.59
N ARG A 23 2.04 0.74 -21.44
CA ARG A 23 1.03 1.74 -21.80
C ARG A 23 -0.16 1.12 -22.51
N ARG A 24 0.07 0.25 -23.49
CA ARG A 24 -1.00 -0.40 -24.25
C ARG A 24 -1.90 -1.23 -23.35
N ASN A 25 -1.29 -2.09 -22.53
CA ASN A 25 -2.05 -2.95 -21.62
C ASN A 25 -2.76 -2.14 -20.53
N GLY A 26 -2.15 -1.06 -20.03
CA GLY A 26 -2.80 -0.17 -19.07
C GLY A 26 -4.05 0.51 -19.63
N ILE A 27 -4.02 0.94 -20.90
CA ILE A 27 -5.21 1.49 -21.57
C ILE A 27 -6.30 0.43 -21.73
N GLU A 28 -5.93 -0.78 -22.15
CA GLU A 28 -6.87 -1.89 -22.30
C GLU A 28 -7.53 -2.26 -20.95
N GLN A 29 -6.73 -2.37 -19.89
CA GLN A 29 -7.23 -2.58 -18.52
C GLN A 29 -8.17 -1.47 -18.07
N PHE A 30 -7.81 -0.20 -18.32
CA PHE A 30 -8.65 0.94 -18.02
C PHE A 30 -9.99 0.88 -18.75
N LEU A 31 -9.99 0.62 -20.06
CA LEU A 31 -11.22 0.50 -20.85
C LEU A 31 -12.11 -0.64 -20.36
N ASN A 32 -11.52 -1.78 -20.01
CA ASN A 32 -12.25 -2.92 -19.44
C ASN A 32 -12.91 -2.55 -18.10
N ILE A 33 -12.16 -1.91 -17.19
CA ILE A 33 -12.69 -1.43 -15.90
C ILE A 33 -13.83 -0.43 -16.14
N TYR A 34 -13.63 0.54 -17.04
CA TYR A 34 -14.62 1.54 -17.37
C TYR A 34 -15.90 0.89 -17.92
N HIS A 35 -15.79 0.00 -18.92
CA HIS A 35 -16.96 -0.66 -19.49
C HIS A 35 -17.72 -1.54 -18.48
N ASN A 36 -17.01 -2.14 -17.52
CA ASN A 36 -17.62 -2.95 -16.47
C ASN A 36 -18.31 -2.11 -15.38
N ALA A 37 -17.81 -0.90 -15.10
CA ALA A 37 -18.25 -0.10 -13.95
C ALA A 37 -19.06 1.16 -14.31
N LYS A 38 -19.06 1.60 -15.58
CA LYS A 38 -19.66 2.89 -16.00
C LYS A 38 -21.15 3.03 -15.70
N ASP A 39 -21.89 1.93 -15.67
CA ASP A 39 -23.34 1.90 -15.46
C ASP A 39 -23.71 1.55 -14.01
N ARG A 40 -22.72 1.46 -13.10
CA ARG A 40 -22.94 1.16 -11.68
C ARG A 40 -23.69 2.33 -11.02
N GLN A 41 -24.78 2.01 -10.33
CA GLN A 41 -25.64 2.96 -9.62
C GLN A 41 -25.91 2.47 -8.21
N ASN A 42 -26.35 3.37 -7.33
CA ASN A 42 -26.70 3.09 -5.93
C ASN A 42 -25.54 2.54 -5.09
N ASP A 43 -24.32 3.03 -5.32
CA ASP A 43 -23.21 2.73 -4.41
C ASP A 43 -23.40 3.41 -3.05
N GLU A 44 -23.00 2.70 -1.99
CA GLU A 44 -22.94 3.25 -0.65
C GLU A 44 -21.84 4.31 -0.55
N LEU A 45 -22.06 5.34 0.29
CA LEU A 45 -21.04 6.35 0.58
C LEU A 45 -19.99 5.77 1.55
N LEU A 46 -19.02 5.05 0.98
CA LEU A 46 -17.85 4.59 1.71
C LEU A 46 -16.75 5.64 1.61
N TRP A 47 -16.14 5.97 2.74
CA TRP A 47 -15.02 6.89 2.84
C TRP A 47 -14.03 6.38 3.90
N GLY A 48 -12.80 6.88 3.85
CA GLY A 48 -11.76 6.56 4.81
C GLY A 48 -10.59 7.53 4.69
N GLU A 49 -9.66 7.45 5.63
CA GLU A 49 -8.44 8.26 5.66
C GLU A 49 -7.20 7.38 5.43
N GLU A 50 -6.16 7.96 4.83
CA GLU A 50 -4.81 7.40 4.79
C GLU A 50 -3.90 8.38 5.54
N VAL A 51 -3.17 7.89 6.56
CA VAL A 51 -2.31 8.70 7.43
C VAL A 51 -0.89 8.15 7.42
N GLU A 52 0.09 9.02 7.16
CA GLU A 52 1.51 8.69 7.15
C GLU A 52 2.19 9.06 8.47
N TYR A 53 3.12 8.21 8.93
CA TYR A 53 3.83 8.40 10.20
C TYR A 53 5.35 8.35 9.98
N ILE A 54 6.07 9.18 10.74
CA ILE A 54 7.53 9.10 10.86
C ILE A 54 7.86 8.64 12.28
N VAL A 55 8.57 7.52 12.40
CA VAL A 55 9.02 7.02 13.70
C VAL A 55 10.32 7.72 14.09
N VAL A 56 10.33 8.39 15.25
CA VAL A 56 11.48 9.18 15.73
C VAL A 56 12.06 8.56 17.00
N SER A 57 13.38 8.38 17.02
CA SER A 57 14.16 7.99 18.18
C SER A 57 14.74 9.23 18.86
N PHE A 58 14.41 9.41 20.14
CA PHE A 58 14.87 10.52 20.96
C PHE A 58 16.05 10.10 21.85
N ASP A 59 17.15 10.82 21.72
CA ASP A 59 18.35 10.72 22.54
C ASP A 59 18.35 11.95 23.46
N HIS A 60 17.61 11.83 24.56
CA HIS A 60 17.42 12.92 25.54
C HIS A 60 18.73 13.42 26.15
N PRO A 61 19.69 12.56 26.57
CA PRO A 61 20.95 13.01 27.15
C PRO A 61 21.77 13.92 26.22
N HIS A 62 21.69 13.69 24.91
CA HIS A 62 22.40 14.50 23.92
C HIS A 62 21.51 15.49 23.17
N HIS A 63 20.24 15.63 23.57
CA HIS A 63 19.23 16.47 22.92
C HIS A 63 19.10 16.25 21.40
N LYS A 64 19.09 14.98 20.96
CA LYS A 64 18.97 14.62 19.55
C LYS A 64 17.67 13.88 19.26
N ALA A 65 17.10 14.13 18.09
CA ALA A 65 16.00 13.37 17.51
C ALA A 65 16.46 12.82 16.15
N ARG A 66 16.26 11.52 15.90
CA ARG A 66 16.67 10.85 14.67
C ARG A 66 15.52 10.02 14.11
N ILE A 67 15.45 9.89 12.79
CA ILE A 67 14.49 8.98 12.15
C ILE A 67 14.90 7.55 12.48
N SER A 68 13.93 6.75 12.92
CA SER A 68 14.10 5.31 13.14
C SER A 68 13.96 4.59 11.80
N VAL A 69 14.98 3.82 11.43
CA VAL A 69 14.98 2.97 10.22
C VAL A 69 14.46 1.55 10.49
N ARG A 70 13.79 1.35 11.64
CA ARG A 70 13.28 0.04 12.09
C ARG A 70 11.81 -0.20 11.71
N VAL A 71 11.26 0.60 10.80
CA VAL A 71 9.84 0.58 10.44
C VAL A 71 9.42 -0.80 9.91
N PHE A 72 10.27 -1.48 9.12
CA PHE A 72 9.97 -2.83 8.62
C PHE A 72 9.80 -3.87 9.73
N GLU A 73 10.64 -3.85 10.78
CA GLU A 73 10.47 -4.71 11.95
C GLU A 73 9.14 -4.42 12.67
N MET A 74 8.77 -3.13 12.78
CA MET A 74 7.51 -2.73 13.43
C MET A 74 6.29 -3.16 12.61
N LEU A 75 6.37 -3.06 11.29
CA LEU A 75 5.29 -3.47 10.38
C LEU A 75 4.97 -4.96 10.49
N GLU A 76 5.98 -5.83 10.67
CA GLU A 76 5.76 -7.27 10.94
C GLU A 76 4.91 -7.53 12.19
N HIS A 77 4.92 -6.62 13.17
CA HIS A 77 4.07 -6.72 14.34
C HIS A 77 2.69 -6.10 14.10
N LEU A 78 2.64 -4.96 13.42
CA LEU A 78 1.40 -4.21 13.19
C LEU A 78 0.46 -4.92 12.19
N GLN A 79 1.01 -5.70 11.26
CA GLN A 79 0.25 -6.43 10.25
C GLN A 79 -0.32 -7.78 10.75
N ARG A 80 0.12 -8.29 11.90
CA ARG A 80 -0.34 -9.60 12.42
C ARG A 80 -1.85 -9.72 12.57
N ALA A 81 -2.49 -8.66 13.06
CA ALA A 81 -3.94 -8.67 13.22
C ALA A 81 -4.67 -8.90 11.88
N GLU A 82 -4.15 -8.33 10.79
CA GLU A 82 -4.67 -8.55 9.44
C GLU A 82 -4.36 -9.96 8.93
N GLU A 83 -3.14 -10.45 9.17
CA GLU A 83 -2.71 -11.81 8.77
C GLU A 83 -3.53 -12.90 9.47
N GLU A 84 -3.84 -12.72 10.75
CA GLU A 84 -4.63 -13.63 11.58
C GLU A 84 -6.14 -13.54 11.29
N ALA A 85 -6.59 -12.45 10.67
CA ALA A 85 -7.98 -12.24 10.26
C ALA A 85 -8.32 -13.09 9.02
N ASN A 86 -8.48 -14.39 9.23
CA ASN A 86 -8.72 -15.38 8.18
C ASN A 86 -10.19 -15.51 7.74
N THR A 87 -11.12 -14.80 8.39
CA THR A 87 -12.54 -14.80 8.00
C THR A 87 -13.04 -13.38 7.74
N PRO A 88 -14.10 -13.21 6.91
CA PRO A 88 -14.68 -11.90 6.64
C PRO A 88 -15.11 -11.15 7.90
N GLU A 89 -15.65 -11.87 8.89
CA GLU A 89 -16.15 -11.30 10.14
C GLU A 89 -15.01 -10.73 10.98
N LYS A 90 -13.87 -11.44 11.03
CA LYS A 90 -12.66 -10.95 11.72
C LYS A 90 -12.05 -9.76 11.00
N LYS A 91 -12.04 -9.77 9.65
CA LYS A 91 -11.55 -8.63 8.86
C LYS A 91 -12.39 -7.38 9.08
N ALA A 92 -13.71 -7.53 9.18
CA ALA A 92 -14.62 -6.42 9.47
C ALA A 92 -14.42 -5.81 10.87
N GLN A 93 -13.74 -6.51 11.79
CA GLN A 93 -13.41 -6.02 13.13
C GLN A 93 -12.08 -5.26 13.19
N LEU A 94 -11.28 -5.27 12.11
CA LEU A 94 -10.04 -4.51 12.05
C LEU A 94 -10.34 -3.02 12.03
N GLN A 95 -9.75 -2.28 12.97
CA GLN A 95 -9.94 -0.83 13.07
C GLN A 95 -9.08 -0.05 12.08
N CYS A 96 -7.92 -0.57 11.73
CA CYS A 96 -6.98 0.05 10.80
C CYS A 96 -6.15 -1.02 10.09
N LEU A 97 -5.56 -0.62 8.96
CA LEU A 97 -4.65 -1.44 8.17
C LEU A 97 -3.31 -0.73 8.09
N TRP A 98 -2.22 -1.49 8.25
CA TRP A 98 -0.86 -0.96 8.23
C TRP A 98 -0.19 -1.34 6.91
N ARG A 99 0.44 -0.38 6.25
CA ARG A 99 1.09 -0.56 4.95
C ARG A 99 2.48 0.09 4.98
N PRO A 100 3.49 -0.50 4.32
CA PRO A 100 4.78 0.16 4.17
C PRO A 100 4.65 1.36 3.25
N GLU A 101 5.51 2.35 3.49
CA GLU A 101 5.73 3.51 2.64
C GLU A 101 7.19 3.60 2.22
N TYR A 102 7.52 4.55 1.35
CA TYR A 102 8.88 4.72 0.82
C TYR A 102 9.99 4.94 1.87
N GLY A 103 9.65 5.50 3.03
CA GLY A 103 10.58 6.05 4.03
C GLY A 103 11.46 5.05 4.80
#